data_AF-A0A5P1A016-F1
#
_entry.id   AF-A0A5P1A016-F1
#
_cell.length_a   1.000
_cell.length_b   1.000
_cell.length_c   1.000
_cell.angle_alpha   90.00
_cell.angle_beta   90.00
_cell.angle_gamma   90.00
#
_symmetry.space_group_name_H-M   'P 1'
#
loop_
_entity.id
_entity.type
_entity.pdbx_description
1 polymer ?
#
loop_
_entity_poly.entity_id
_entity_poly.type
_entity_poly.pdbx_seq_one_letter_code
_entity_poly.pdbx_strand_id
1 'polypeptide(L)'
;MEDDDFLLRQIKSIAEGFGYLAGKKGHEKTEIVYQQQQNQKGLLYTKLDDLLLHKKYEAAIHLVYEQKFELDRNSYYELGLWLIEKLKRDDSTMNPLLLQEFSTNMDKYKDKRTS
;
A
#
# COMPACT_ATOMS: atom_id res chain seq x y z
N MET A 1 2.06 -16.42 15.74
CA MET A 1 3.00 -15.54 14.99
C MET A 1 3.41 -16.31 13.74
N GLU A 2 2.46 -16.66 12.87
CA GLU A 2 2.67 -17.62 11.78
C GLU A 2 2.17 -17.09 10.43
N ASP A 3 1.22 -16.15 10.42
CA ASP A 3 0.67 -15.54 9.20
C ASP A 3 1.61 -14.55 8.48
N ASP A 4 2.53 -13.91 9.22
CA ASP A 4 3.54 -13.01 8.63
C ASP A 4 4.53 -13.79 7.74
N ASP A 5 4.83 -15.06 8.06
CA ASP A 5 5.87 -15.85 7.37
C ASP A 5 5.40 -16.34 5.98
N PHE A 6 4.10 -16.58 5.80
CA PHE A 6 3.55 -17.04 4.51
C PHE A 6 3.50 -15.91 3.48
N LEU A 7 3.12 -14.70 3.91
CA LEU A 7 3.13 -13.50 3.08
C LEU A 7 4.58 -13.18 2.63
N LEU A 8 5.54 -13.22 3.55
CA LEU A 8 6.97 -12.99 3.27
C LEU A 8 7.56 -13.97 2.25
N ARG A 9 7.11 -15.22 2.22
CA ARG A 9 7.59 -16.24 1.27
C ARG A 9 7.11 -16.01 -0.15
N GLN A 10 5.89 -15.50 -0.34
CA GLN A 10 5.40 -15.11 -1.67
C GLN A 10 6.03 -13.80 -2.16
N ILE A 11 6.32 -12.87 -1.24
CA ILE A 11 6.96 -11.58 -1.54
C ILE A 11 8.38 -11.74 -2.12
N LYS A 12 9.14 -12.76 -1.69
CA LYS A 12 10.52 -12.96 -2.16
C LYS A 12 10.65 -13.17 -3.68
N SER A 13 9.63 -13.69 -4.35
CA SER A 13 9.68 -13.96 -5.78
C SER A 13 9.42 -12.72 -6.67
N ILE A 14 9.00 -11.59 -6.09
CA ILE A 14 8.63 -10.37 -6.84
C ILE A 14 9.76 -9.32 -6.81
N ALA A 15 10.68 -9.45 -5.85
CA ALA A 15 11.81 -8.52 -5.65
C ALA A 15 12.82 -8.46 -6.81
N GLU A 16 12.78 -9.41 -7.75
CA GLU A 16 13.64 -9.42 -8.93
C GLU A 16 13.18 -8.45 -10.04
N GLY A 17 11.98 -7.86 -9.94
CA GLY A 17 11.34 -7.14 -11.05
C GLY A 17 11.18 -5.61 -10.95
N PHE A 18 11.43 -4.98 -9.78
CA PHE A 18 11.11 -3.55 -9.56
C PHE A 18 12.33 -2.63 -9.38
N GLY A 19 13.49 -3.04 -9.87
CA GLY A 19 14.70 -2.24 -9.82
C GLY A 19 14.87 -1.33 -11.04
N TYR A 20 14.24 -0.14 -11.06
CA TYR A 20 14.82 1.10 -11.59
C TYR A 20 13.78 2.22 -11.54
N LEU A 21 14.12 3.35 -10.91
CA LEU A 21 13.79 4.74 -11.26
C LEU A 21 13.98 5.63 -10.01
N ALA A 22 15.24 5.86 -9.64
CA ALA A 22 15.60 6.89 -8.66
C ALA A 22 16.71 7.76 -9.25
N GLY A 23 16.38 9.02 -9.58
CA GLY A 23 17.28 9.93 -10.27
C GLY A 23 17.06 11.41 -9.98
N LYS A 24 17.68 11.88 -8.88
CA LYS A 24 18.51 13.11 -8.76
C LYS A 24 17.89 14.47 -8.34
N LYS A 25 18.72 15.18 -7.53
CA LYS A 25 18.70 16.57 -7.01
C LYS A 25 17.75 16.84 -5.84
N GLY A 26 18.13 17.46 -4.70
CA GLY A 26 19.37 18.08 -4.26
C GLY A 26 19.04 19.20 -3.25
N HIS A 27 19.59 19.11 -2.03
CA HIS A 27 19.84 20.18 -1.04
C HIS A 27 18.69 20.84 -0.22
N GLU A 28 19.01 21.01 1.08
CA GLU A 28 18.57 22.05 2.05
C GLU A 28 17.38 21.81 3.01
N LYS A 29 17.72 21.22 4.18
CA LYS A 29 17.35 21.55 5.57
C LYS A 29 15.98 22.20 5.90
N THR A 30 15.13 21.37 6.50
CA THR A 30 14.35 21.57 7.75
C THR A 30 12.96 22.23 7.70
N GLU A 31 12.49 22.76 6.57
CA GLU A 31 11.05 23.12 6.40
C GLU A 31 10.31 22.26 5.34
N ILE A 32 11.03 21.35 4.69
CA ILE A 32 10.56 20.58 3.53
C ILE A 32 9.68 19.37 3.92
N VAL A 33 9.79 18.86 5.15
CA VAL A 33 9.19 17.57 5.54
C VAL A 33 7.66 17.58 5.50
N TYR A 34 7.01 18.70 5.85
CA TYR A 34 5.55 18.80 5.88
C TYR A 34 4.93 18.91 4.48
N GLN A 35 5.56 19.67 3.57
CA GLN A 35 5.13 19.73 2.16
C GLN A 35 5.48 18.44 1.41
N GLN A 36 6.58 17.76 1.78
CA GLN A 36 6.92 16.44 1.25
C GLN A 36 5.87 15.41 1.61
N GLN A 37 5.38 15.34 2.84
CA GLN A 37 4.36 14.35 3.21
C GLN A 37 3.04 14.50 2.42
N GLN A 38 2.57 15.73 2.19
CA GLN A 38 1.38 15.95 1.35
C GLN A 38 1.62 15.56 -0.11
N ASN A 39 2.79 15.89 -0.66
CA ASN A 39 3.13 15.53 -2.04
C ASN A 39 3.41 14.02 -2.18
N GLN A 40 4.00 13.39 -1.16
CA GLN A 40 4.27 11.95 -1.09
C GLN A 40 2.97 11.14 -1.01
N LYS A 41 1.95 11.62 -0.29
CA LYS A 41 0.61 11.04 -0.36
C LYS A 41 0.11 11.07 -1.80
N GLY A 42 0.16 12.23 -2.47
CA GLY A 42 -0.23 12.33 -3.89
C GLY A 42 0.52 11.35 -4.80
N LEU A 43 1.83 11.21 -4.62
CA LEU A 43 2.67 10.26 -5.37
C LEU A 43 2.31 8.80 -5.08
N LEU A 44 2.02 8.45 -3.82
CA LEU A 44 1.62 7.11 -3.40
C LEU A 44 0.28 6.71 -4.03
N TYR A 45 -0.75 7.56 -3.93
CA TYR A 45 -2.05 7.30 -4.56
C TYR A 45 -1.91 7.21 -6.08
N THR A 46 -1.08 8.06 -6.70
CA THR A 46 -0.80 7.98 -8.16
C THR A 46 -0.17 6.66 -8.55
N LYS A 47 0.83 6.18 -7.79
CA LYS A 47 1.45 4.87 -8.03
C LYS A 47 0.45 3.72 -7.86
N LEU A 48 -0.42 3.79 -6.85
CA LEU A 48 -1.46 2.79 -6.64
C LEU A 48 -2.46 2.78 -7.80
N ASP A 49 -2.94 3.94 -8.26
CA ASP A 49 -3.84 4.01 -9.42
C ASP A 49 -3.17 3.47 -10.70
N ASP A 50 -1.87 3.72 -10.92
CA ASP A 50 -1.11 3.12 -12.03
C ASP A 50 -1.08 1.59 -11.94
N LEU A 51 -0.77 1.04 -10.77
CA LEU A 51 -0.77 -0.41 -10.55
C LEU A 51 -2.15 -1.02 -10.78
N LEU A 52 -3.21 -0.35 -10.34
CA LEU A 52 -4.59 -0.78 -10.56
C LEU A 52 -4.98 -0.74 -12.04
N LEU A 53 -4.60 0.32 -12.77
CA LEU A 53 -4.83 0.45 -14.22
C LEU A 53 -4.17 -0.71 -14.99
N HIS A 54 -2.99 -1.13 -14.55
CA HIS A 54 -2.25 -2.26 -15.11
C HIS A 54 -2.64 -3.62 -14.54
N LYS A 55 -3.71 -3.70 -13.72
CA LYS A 55 -4.18 -4.92 -13.06
C LYS A 55 -3.14 -5.62 -12.19
N LYS A 56 -2.15 -4.87 -11.71
CA LYS A 56 -1.09 -5.33 -10.80
C LYS A 56 -1.56 -5.26 -9.36
N TYR A 57 -2.64 -5.97 -9.04
CA TYR A 57 -3.32 -5.87 -7.74
C TYR A 57 -2.43 -6.32 -6.57
N GLU A 58 -1.65 -7.38 -6.75
CA GLU A 58 -0.68 -7.86 -5.75
C GLU A 58 0.38 -6.81 -5.43
N ALA A 59 0.91 -6.15 -6.46
CA ALA A 59 1.89 -5.07 -6.28
C ALA A 59 1.27 -3.86 -5.58
N ALA A 60 0.00 -3.54 -5.85
CA ALA A 60 -0.71 -2.45 -5.17
C ALA A 60 -0.89 -2.76 -3.67
N ILE A 61 -1.28 -3.99 -3.34
CA ILE A 61 -1.40 -4.45 -1.94
C ILE A 61 -0.04 -4.41 -1.24
N HIS A 62 1.02 -4.87 -1.92
CA HIS A 62 2.37 -4.82 -1.37
C HIS A 62 2.81 -3.39 -1.07
N LEU A 63 2.57 -2.46 -2.01
CA LEU A 63 2.92 -1.06 -1.81
C LEU A 63 2.21 -0.47 -0.59
N VAL A 64 0.95 -0.86 -0.32
CA VAL A 64 0.27 -0.45 0.92
C VAL A 64 0.97 -1.05 2.15
N TYR A 65 1.35 -2.32 2.13
CA TYR A 65 2.06 -2.95 3.26
C TYR A 65 3.41 -2.29 3.57
N GLU A 66 4.13 -1.81 2.57
CA GLU A 66 5.38 -1.06 2.78
C GLU A 66 5.15 0.23 3.60
N GLN A 67 3.95 0.82 3.51
CA GLN A 67 3.60 2.03 4.27
C GLN A 67 3.29 1.77 5.75
N LYS A 68 3.26 0.51 6.21
CA LYS A 68 2.90 0.13 7.60
C LYS A 68 3.74 0.84 8.67
N PHE A 69 5.02 1.08 8.38
CA PHE A 69 5.94 1.74 9.29
C PHE A 69 6.19 3.21 8.96
N GLU A 70 5.67 3.69 7.83
CA GLU A 70 5.80 5.09 7.38
C GLU A 70 4.59 5.94 7.78
N LEU A 71 3.41 5.32 7.86
CA LEU A 71 2.16 5.97 8.22
C LEU A 71 1.75 5.65 9.66
N ASP A 72 1.09 6.60 10.31
CA ASP A 72 0.33 6.33 11.54
C ASP A 72 -0.77 5.27 11.28
N ARG A 73 -1.15 4.54 12.32
CA ARG A 73 -2.16 3.47 12.30
C ARG A 73 -3.45 3.90 11.58
N ASN A 74 -3.96 5.10 11.85
CA ASN A 74 -5.20 5.57 11.22
C ASN A 74 -4.99 5.86 9.73
N SER A 75 -3.91 6.57 9.38
CA SER A 75 -3.57 6.87 7.98
C SER A 75 -3.31 5.60 7.16
N TYR A 76 -2.67 4.60 7.76
CA TYR A 76 -2.43 3.29 7.15
C TYR A 76 -3.74 2.53 6.92
N TYR A 77 -4.65 2.54 7.90
CA TYR A 77 -5.95 1.91 7.78
C TYR A 77 -6.81 2.58 6.69
N GLU A 78 -6.84 3.91 6.65
CA GLU A 78 -7.56 4.67 5.61
C GLU A 78 -7.02 4.38 4.20
N LEU A 79 -5.70 4.27 4.04
CA LEU A 79 -5.08 3.86 2.78
C LEU A 79 -5.51 2.46 2.35
N GLY A 80 -5.53 1.51 3.30
CA GLY A 80 -5.98 0.15 3.06
C GLY A 80 -7.44 0.07 2.64
N LEU A 81 -8.32 0.82 3.31
CA LEU A 81 -9.74 0.92 2.95
C LEU A 81 -9.93 1.49 1.54
N TRP A 82 -9.21 2.56 1.21
CA TRP A 82 -9.26 3.15 -0.12
C TRP A 82 -8.89 2.13 -1.20
N LEU A 83 -7.85 1.32 -0.98
CA LEU A 83 -7.44 0.28 -1.92
C LEU A 83 -8.49 -0.84 -2.01
N ILE A 84 -9.07 -1.28 -0.89
CA ILE A 84 -10.15 -2.28 -0.87
C ILE A 84 -11.35 -1.82 -1.71
N GLU A 85 -11.77 -0.56 -1.57
CA GLU A 85 -12.87 0.00 -2.35
C GLU A 85 -12.58 0.00 -3.85
N LYS A 86 -11.35 0.33 -4.24
CA LYS A 86 -10.92 0.29 -5.64
C LYS A 86 -10.94 -1.14 -6.19
N LEU A 87 -10.36 -2.10 -5.45
CA LEU A 87 -10.30 -3.51 -5.86
C LEU A 87 -11.68 -4.16 -5.98
N LYS A 88 -12.63 -3.80 -5.10
CA LYS A 88 -14.04 -4.26 -5.16
C LYS A 88 -14.78 -3.77 -6.40
N ARG A 89 -14.40 -2.62 -6.98
CA ARG A 89 -15.03 -2.12 -8.20
C ARG A 89 -14.54 -2.85 -9.45
N ASP A 90 -13.33 -3.41 -9.41
CA ASP A 90 -12.65 -4.10 -10.52
C ASP A 90 -12.95 -5.62 -10.55
N ASP A 91 -14.13 -6.01 -10.03
CA ASP A 91 -14.57 -7.35 -9.59
C ASP A 91 -14.33 -8.51 -10.60
N SER A 92 -14.13 -8.22 -11.88
CA SER A 92 -13.99 -9.24 -12.93
C SER A 92 -12.60 -9.86 -13.08
N THR A 93 -11.51 -9.21 -12.63
CA THR A 93 -10.14 -9.76 -12.75
C THR A 93 -9.37 -9.87 -11.44
N MET A 94 -9.94 -9.37 -10.35
CA MET A 94 -9.33 -9.44 -9.04
C MET A 94 -9.51 -10.83 -8.42
N ASN A 95 -8.46 -11.36 -7.78
CA ASN A 95 -8.57 -12.60 -7.01
C ASN A 95 -9.36 -12.32 -5.70
N PRO A 96 -10.55 -12.92 -5.50
CA PRO A 96 -11.36 -12.66 -4.32
C PRO A 96 -10.69 -13.11 -3.02
N LEU A 97 -9.85 -14.15 -3.05
CA LEU A 97 -9.11 -14.61 -1.88
C LEU A 97 -8.09 -13.56 -1.42
N LEU A 98 -7.33 -13.01 -2.37
CA LEU A 98 -6.33 -11.97 -2.11
C LEU A 98 -6.99 -10.71 -1.51
N LEU A 99 -8.14 -10.31 -2.04
CA LEU A 99 -8.92 -9.18 -1.51
C LEU A 99 -9.45 -9.46 -0.10
N GLN A 100 -9.91 -10.68 0.16
CA GLN A 100 -10.40 -11.11 1.47
C GLN A 100 -9.28 -11.13 2.52
N GLU A 101 -8.11 -11.67 2.18
CA GLU A 101 -6.94 -11.69 3.06
C GLU A 101 -6.47 -10.28 3.38
N PHE A 102 -6.36 -9.42 2.36
CA PHE A 102 -5.99 -8.02 2.55
C PHE A 102 -6.99 -7.28 3.45
N SER A 103 -8.30 -7.46 3.20
CA SER A 103 -9.36 -6.86 4.01
C SER A 103 -9.31 -7.32 5.46
N THR A 104 -9.10 -8.61 5.69
CA THR A 104 -8.96 -9.21 7.03
C THR A 104 -7.75 -8.64 7.77
N ASN A 105 -6.64 -8.44 7.06
CA ASN A 105 -5.45 -7.86 7.65
C ASN A 105 -5.66 -6.38 8.01
N MET A 106 -6.35 -5.60 7.16
CA MET A 106 -6.68 -4.20 7.45
C MET A 106 -7.59 -4.05 8.67
N ASP A 107 -8.52 -4.98 8.90
CA ASP A 107 -9.45 -4.91 10.06
C ASP A 107 -8.71 -4.92 11.41
N LYS A 108 -7.50 -5.48 11.49
CA LYS A 108 -6.64 -5.40 12.69
C LYS A 108 -6.28 -3.96 13.08
N TYR A 109 -6.28 -3.05 12.10
CA TYR A 109 -5.93 -1.64 12.27
C TYR A 109 -7.17 -0.76 12.44
N LYS A 110 -8.37 -1.32 12.27
CA LYS A 110 -9.63 -0.63 12.59
C LYS A 110 -9.61 -0.15 14.03
N ASP A 111 -9.92 1.13 14.23
CA ASP A 111 -9.99 1.66 15.58
C ASP A 111 -11.22 1.09 16.31
N LYS A 112 -11.01 0.61 17.54
CA LYS A 112 -12.06 -0.03 18.35
C LYS A 112 -12.89 0.98 19.16
N ARG A 113 -12.70 2.30 18.97
CA ARG A 113 -13.39 3.34 19.76
C ARG A 113 -14.72 3.84 19.20
N THR A 114 -15.27 3.21 18.17
CA THR A 114 -16.66 3.42 17.75
C THR A 114 -17.50 2.19 18.07
N SER A 115 -17.85 2.06 19.35
CA SER A 115 -19.04 1.35 19.85
C SER A 115 -19.56 2.07 21.08
#